data_AF-A0A9P9HNM4-F1
#
_entry.id   AF-A0A9P9HNM4-F1
#
_cell.length_a   1.000
_cell.length_b   1.000
_cell.length_c   1.000
_cell.angle_alpha   90.00
_cell.angle_beta   90.00
_cell.angle_gamma   90.00
#
_symmetry.space_group_name_H-M   'P 1'
#
loop_
_entity.id
_entity.type
_entity.pdbx_description
1 polymer ?
#
loop_
_entity_poly.entity_id
_entity_poly.type
_entity_poly.pdbx_seq_one_letter_code
_entity_poly.pdbx_strand_id
1 'polypeptide(L)'
;MTADEWYTALAEMHIAQLIFQHNDLVTSEDDCRNKVPLPPETLSPCPSNSDCFRLWGDDFRAGNILLNKSDEIAALIDWEYTYAGPTQFTLDPPWWLLLETAEMWSPDLDDWRKTYESRLGIWLSAMEEAEASMDKPVCNILPAPLSRCMRESWQTGRFFLSYAARKSWVFDAIYWNFLDERFFGDRDPGVVKDDLWKTRIDLLSAEERAAMESFVQSKMAESKERRIVEWGEIEAKKRFAELLLD
;
A
#
# COMPACT_ATOMS: atom_id res chain seq x y z
N MET A 1 -12.93 -2.36 15.25
CA MET A 1 -12.12 -2.49 14.04
C MET A 1 -12.89 -1.95 12.87
N THR A 2 -12.68 -0.68 12.58
CA THR A 2 -13.05 0.00 11.34
C THR A 2 -11.97 -0.24 10.27
N ALA A 3 -12.21 0.19 9.03
CA ALA A 3 -11.18 0.17 8.00
C ALA A 3 -9.98 1.07 8.36
N ASP A 4 -10.23 2.25 8.95
CA ASP A 4 -9.15 3.16 9.39
C ASP A 4 -8.29 2.51 10.48
N GLU A 5 -8.92 1.90 11.49
CA GLU A 5 -8.20 1.15 12.54
C GLU A 5 -7.35 0.02 11.93
N TRP A 6 -7.81 -0.61 10.84
CA TRP A 6 -7.05 -1.63 10.11
C TRP A 6 -5.84 -1.06 9.36
N TYR A 7 -6.00 0.06 8.65
CA TYR A 7 -4.87 0.74 7.99
C TYR A 7 -3.84 1.24 8.99
N THR A 8 -4.28 1.80 10.12
CA THR A 8 -3.39 2.18 11.22
C THR A 8 -2.62 0.98 11.74
N ALA A 9 -3.29 -0.14 12.01
CA ALA A 9 -2.62 -1.37 12.44
C ALA A 9 -1.60 -1.88 11.41
N LEU A 10 -1.89 -1.80 10.11
CA LEU A 10 -0.94 -2.16 9.05
C LEU A 10 0.27 -1.20 9.01
N ALA A 11 0.05 0.10 9.18
CA ALA A 11 1.13 1.08 9.25
C ALA A 11 2.02 0.83 10.48
N GLU A 12 1.43 0.56 11.64
CA GLU A 12 2.14 0.16 12.86
C GLU A 12 2.95 -1.13 12.64
N MET A 13 2.42 -2.12 11.93
CA MET A 13 3.13 -3.35 11.59
C MET A 13 4.33 -3.09 10.66
N HIS A 14 4.20 -2.19 9.68
CA HIS A 14 5.31 -1.79 8.81
C HIS A 14 6.39 -1.04 9.59
N ILE A 15 5.99 -0.16 10.50
CA ILE A 15 6.90 0.53 11.43
C ILE A 15 7.58 -0.49 12.35
N ALA A 16 6.85 -1.50 12.86
CA ALA A 16 7.43 -2.55 13.68
C ALA A 16 8.48 -3.34 12.88
N GLN A 17 8.20 -3.68 11.62
CA GLN A 17 9.19 -4.31 10.75
C GLN A 17 10.42 -3.42 10.58
N LEU A 18 10.23 -2.12 10.34
CA LEU A 18 11.33 -1.16 10.24
C LEU A 18 12.17 -1.14 11.53
N ILE A 19 11.53 -1.16 12.69
CA ILE A 19 12.20 -1.07 14.00
C ILE A 19 12.92 -2.37 14.37
N PHE A 20 12.31 -3.52 14.15
CA PHE A 20 12.79 -4.81 14.68
C PHE A 20 13.55 -5.65 13.67
N GLN A 21 13.41 -5.40 12.37
CA GLN A 21 14.25 -6.07 11.38
C GLN A 21 15.68 -5.53 11.51
N HIS A 22 16.56 -6.37 12.04
CA HIS A 22 17.94 -6.02 12.35
C HIS A 22 18.85 -6.06 11.11
N ASN A 23 18.61 -7.02 10.22
CA ASN A 23 19.49 -7.33 9.11
C ASN A 23 18.85 -6.97 7.77
N ASP A 24 19.69 -6.48 6.85
CA ASP A 24 19.37 -6.31 5.43
C ASP A 24 18.13 -5.45 5.15
N LEU A 25 17.76 -4.59 6.10
CA LEU A 25 16.61 -3.69 5.98
C LEU A 25 16.97 -2.38 5.29
N VAL A 26 18.18 -1.87 5.52
CA VAL A 26 18.64 -0.57 5.02
C VAL A 26 20.02 -0.68 4.38
N THR A 27 20.26 0.06 3.30
CA THR A 27 21.55 0.05 2.59
C THR A 27 22.41 1.28 2.86
N SER A 28 21.81 2.37 3.33
CA SER A 28 22.48 3.64 3.67
C SER A 28 21.66 4.39 4.72
N GLU A 29 22.24 5.46 5.27
CA GLU A 29 21.50 6.36 6.16
C GLU A 29 20.32 7.02 5.43
N ASP A 30 20.52 7.44 4.18
CA ASP A 30 19.48 8.07 3.36
C ASP A 30 18.35 7.09 3.00
N ASP A 31 18.68 5.83 2.68
CA ASP A 31 17.68 4.76 2.52
C ASP A 31 16.89 4.54 3.82
N CYS A 32 17.56 4.56 4.98
CA CYS A 32 16.90 4.47 6.27
C CYS A 32 15.93 5.63 6.53
N ARG A 33 16.33 6.88 6.23
CA ARG A 33 15.47 8.07 6.39
C ARG A 33 14.27 8.04 5.46
N ASN A 34 14.46 7.59 4.21
CA ASN A 34 13.37 7.42 3.24
C ASN A 34 12.32 6.37 3.66
N LYS A 35 12.66 5.45 4.56
CA LYS A 35 11.74 4.43 5.06
C LYS A 35 10.96 4.87 6.28
N VAL A 36 11.30 5.99 6.91
CA VAL A 36 10.51 6.56 8.02
C VAL A 36 9.32 7.29 7.40
N PRO A 37 8.08 6.77 7.54
CA PRO A 37 6.93 7.36 6.89
C PRO A 37 6.53 8.67 7.57
N LEU A 38 6.07 9.65 6.79
CA LEU A 38 5.37 10.82 7.32
C LEU A 38 3.88 10.53 7.38
N PRO A 39 3.22 10.65 8.54
CA PRO A 39 1.80 10.44 8.64
C PRO A 39 1.06 11.56 7.89
N PRO A 40 0.15 11.23 6.94
CA PRO A 40 -0.69 12.26 6.34
C PRO A 40 -1.78 12.70 7.32
N GLU A 41 -2.12 13.99 7.34
CA GLU A 41 -3.23 14.52 8.15
C GLU A 41 -4.60 13.99 7.69
N THR A 42 -4.72 13.49 6.46
CA THR A 42 -5.98 12.98 5.91
C THR A 42 -5.72 11.82 4.95
N LEU A 43 -6.35 10.67 5.21
CA LEU A 43 -6.34 9.53 4.30
C LEU A 43 -7.17 9.81 3.02
N SER A 44 -6.91 9.08 1.95
CA SER A 44 -7.65 9.25 0.69
C SER A 44 -9.17 9.07 0.90
N PRO A 45 -10.03 9.89 0.26
CA PRO A 45 -11.48 9.82 0.42
C PRO A 45 -12.02 8.42 0.18
N CYS A 46 -12.98 8.01 1.01
CA CYS A 46 -13.62 6.70 0.90
C CYS A 46 -15.14 6.83 0.79
N PRO A 47 -15.81 6.01 -0.04
CA PRO A 47 -17.26 6.00 -0.12
C PRO A 47 -17.94 5.59 1.21
N SER A 48 -19.16 6.06 1.45
CA SER A 48 -19.96 5.66 2.63
C SER A 48 -20.17 4.13 2.71
N ASN A 49 -20.13 3.57 3.92
CA ASN A 49 -20.16 2.12 4.21
C ASN A 49 -18.90 1.32 3.80
N SER A 50 -17.82 1.99 3.39
CA SER A 50 -16.54 1.31 3.12
C SER A 50 -15.80 0.90 4.40
N ASP A 51 -16.26 1.34 5.58
CA ASP A 51 -15.71 0.92 6.87
C ASP A 51 -16.03 -0.54 7.23
N CYS A 52 -16.87 -1.20 6.42
CA CYS A 52 -17.22 -2.60 6.57
C CYS A 52 -16.12 -3.55 6.07
N PHE A 53 -16.13 -4.79 6.57
CA PHE A 53 -15.21 -5.85 6.16
C PHE A 53 -15.91 -6.84 5.23
N ARG A 54 -15.14 -7.37 4.27
CA ARG A 54 -15.57 -8.39 3.31
C ARG A 54 -14.54 -9.49 3.20
N LEU A 55 -14.96 -10.63 2.68
CA LEU A 55 -14.04 -11.69 2.31
C LEU A 55 -13.15 -11.18 1.17
N TRP A 56 -11.84 -11.19 1.39
CA TRP A 56 -10.82 -10.76 0.45
C TRP A 56 -9.77 -11.87 0.29
N GLY A 57 -9.31 -12.10 -0.93
CA GLY A 57 -8.24 -13.05 -1.23
C GLY A 57 -7.12 -12.34 -1.96
N ASP A 58 -5.92 -12.31 -1.38
CA ASP A 58 -4.79 -11.61 -2.00
C ASP A 58 -4.35 -12.24 -3.33
N ASP A 59 -4.51 -13.56 -3.50
CA ASP A 59 -4.14 -14.27 -4.73
C ASP A 59 -5.31 -14.58 -5.68
N PHE A 60 -6.43 -13.86 -5.61
CA PHE A 60 -7.51 -13.98 -6.62
C PHE A 60 -7.18 -13.25 -7.93
N ARG A 61 -6.07 -13.66 -8.54
CA ARG A 61 -5.63 -13.28 -9.89
C ARG A 61 -6.26 -14.16 -10.96
N ALA A 62 -6.17 -13.73 -12.22
CA ALA A 62 -6.74 -14.44 -13.37
C ALA A 62 -6.39 -15.94 -13.42
N GLY A 63 -5.18 -16.33 -12.99
CA GLY A 63 -4.75 -17.74 -12.94
C GLY A 63 -5.57 -18.64 -12.02
N ASN A 64 -6.28 -18.06 -11.04
CA ASN A 64 -7.09 -18.79 -10.05
C ASN A 64 -8.60 -18.80 -10.40
N ILE A 65 -8.96 -18.36 -11.61
CA ILE A 65 -10.32 -18.40 -12.14
C ILE A 65 -10.38 -19.49 -13.23
N LEU A 66 -11.11 -20.57 -12.94
CA LEU A 66 -11.29 -21.67 -13.89
C LEU A 66 -12.49 -21.39 -14.79
N LEU A 67 -12.29 -21.54 -16.10
CA LEU A 67 -13.34 -21.41 -17.11
C LEU A 67 -13.78 -22.79 -17.62
N ASN A 68 -15.06 -22.91 -17.98
CA ASN A 68 -15.56 -24.09 -18.68
C ASN A 68 -15.27 -24.00 -20.21
N LYS A 69 -15.75 -24.97 -21.00
CA LYS A 69 -15.56 -24.99 -22.46
C LYS A 69 -16.28 -23.86 -23.23
N SER A 70 -17.18 -23.14 -22.55
CA SER A 70 -17.96 -22.02 -23.07
C SER A 70 -17.43 -20.67 -22.58
N ASP A 71 -16.22 -20.64 -22.00
CA ASP A 71 -15.59 -19.47 -21.38
C ASP A 71 -16.37 -18.85 -20.21
N GLU A 72 -17.26 -19.63 -19.57
CA GLU A 72 -17.97 -19.21 -18.36
C GLU A 72 -17.18 -19.60 -17.11
N ILE A 73 -17.27 -18.77 -16.06
CA ILE A 73 -16.63 -19.04 -14.77
C ILE A 73 -17.20 -20.33 -14.16
N ALA A 74 -16.36 -21.35 -14.02
CA ALA A 74 -16.70 -22.65 -13.48
C ALA A 74 -16.38 -22.75 -11.98
N ALA A 75 -15.25 -22.22 -11.55
CA ALA A 75 -14.80 -22.23 -10.15
C ALA A 75 -13.74 -21.16 -9.88
N LEU A 76 -13.68 -20.74 -8.62
CA LEU A 76 -12.57 -19.99 -8.05
C LEU A 76 -11.77 -20.93 -7.15
N ILE A 77 -10.46 -21.01 -7.36
CA ILE A 77 -9.56 -21.88 -6.60
C ILE A 77 -8.60 -21.06 -5.74
N ASP A 78 -7.75 -21.77 -4.99
CA ASP A 78 -6.61 -21.19 -4.28
C ASP A 78 -6.99 -20.17 -3.19
N TRP A 79 -7.73 -20.66 -2.19
CA TRP A 79 -8.29 -19.86 -1.11
C TRP A 79 -7.32 -19.63 0.07
N GLU A 80 -6.06 -20.04 -0.04
CA GLU A 80 -5.11 -20.10 1.08
C GLU A 80 -4.75 -18.73 1.70
N TYR A 81 -4.92 -17.65 0.93
CA TYR A 81 -4.69 -16.27 1.34
C TYR A 81 -5.98 -15.46 1.52
N THR A 82 -7.07 -16.12 1.93
CA THR A 82 -8.37 -15.46 2.10
C THR A 82 -8.61 -15.06 3.55
N TYR A 83 -9.02 -13.81 3.78
CA TYR A 83 -9.31 -13.27 5.12
C TYR A 83 -10.43 -12.21 5.06
N ALA A 84 -10.91 -11.76 6.22
CA ALA A 84 -11.82 -10.62 6.31
C ALA A 84 -11.00 -9.32 6.22
N GLY A 85 -11.07 -8.61 5.09
CA GLY A 85 -10.36 -7.36 4.84
C GLY A 85 -11.30 -6.16 4.66
N PRO A 86 -10.77 -4.92 4.72
CA PRO A 86 -11.55 -3.72 4.46
C PRO A 86 -12.22 -3.73 3.07
N THR A 87 -13.44 -3.22 2.97
CA THR A 87 -14.20 -3.18 1.70
C THR A 87 -13.44 -2.43 0.60
N GLN A 88 -12.59 -1.47 0.98
CA GLN A 88 -11.75 -0.67 0.08
C GLN A 88 -10.99 -1.54 -0.93
N PHE A 89 -10.47 -2.70 -0.51
CA PHE A 89 -9.72 -3.58 -1.41
C PHE A 89 -10.57 -4.08 -2.59
N THR A 90 -11.86 -4.32 -2.36
CA THR A 90 -12.82 -4.72 -3.41
C THR A 90 -13.28 -3.57 -4.30
N LEU A 91 -13.13 -2.33 -3.82
CA LEU A 91 -13.49 -1.11 -4.54
C LEU A 91 -12.37 -0.59 -5.43
N ASP A 92 -11.19 -1.21 -5.36
CA ASP A 92 -10.00 -0.84 -6.11
C ASP A 92 -9.88 -1.71 -7.36
N PRO A 93 -9.24 -1.22 -8.44
CA PRO A 93 -9.02 -2.03 -9.62
C PRO A 93 -8.07 -3.20 -9.32
N PRO A 94 -8.13 -4.29 -10.10
CA PRO A 94 -7.35 -5.49 -9.82
C PRO A 94 -5.84 -5.17 -9.85
N TRP A 95 -5.15 -5.44 -8.75
CA TRP A 95 -3.72 -5.22 -8.64
C TRP A 95 -2.91 -6.03 -9.67
N TRP A 96 -3.48 -7.15 -10.13
CA TRP A 96 -2.90 -8.10 -11.09
C TRP A 96 -3.26 -7.80 -12.55
N LEU A 97 -3.85 -6.64 -12.88
CA LEU A 97 -4.30 -6.31 -14.24
C LEU A 97 -3.21 -6.49 -15.32
N LEU A 98 -1.96 -6.21 -14.98
CA LEU A 98 -0.81 -6.36 -15.88
C LEU A 98 -0.13 -7.73 -15.78
N LEU A 99 -0.63 -8.64 -14.93
CA LEU A 99 -0.06 -9.95 -14.59
C LEU A 99 1.30 -9.90 -13.88
N GLU A 100 2.04 -8.80 -14.02
CA GLU A 100 3.28 -8.49 -13.30
C GLU A 100 3.04 -7.36 -12.29
N THR A 101 3.67 -7.48 -11.11
CA THR A 101 3.54 -6.51 -10.02
C THR A 101 4.38 -5.27 -10.29
N ALA A 102 4.00 -4.14 -9.68
CA ALA A 102 4.66 -2.86 -9.89
C ALA A 102 6.16 -2.93 -9.56
N GLU A 103 6.53 -3.63 -8.49
CA GLU A 103 7.90 -3.77 -8.03
C GLU A 103 8.80 -4.66 -8.91
N MET A 104 8.20 -5.50 -9.75
CA MET A 104 8.94 -6.39 -10.68
C MET A 104 9.01 -5.81 -12.10
N TRP A 105 8.29 -4.73 -12.36
CA TRP A 105 8.17 -4.15 -13.69
C TRP A 105 9.47 -3.51 -14.18
N SER A 106 9.74 -3.65 -15.48
CA SER A 106 10.84 -3.01 -16.18
C SER A 106 10.30 -2.16 -17.34
N PRO A 107 10.76 -0.93 -17.55
CA PRO A 107 11.96 -0.31 -16.98
C PRO A 107 11.79 0.30 -15.57
N ASP A 108 10.61 0.83 -15.23
CA ASP A 108 10.39 1.55 -13.97
C ASP A 108 8.89 1.64 -13.59
N LEU A 109 8.61 2.19 -12.41
CA LEU A 109 7.27 2.36 -11.86
C LEU A 109 6.40 3.35 -12.65
N ASP A 110 6.99 4.32 -13.34
CA ASP A 110 6.25 5.27 -14.17
C ASP A 110 5.74 4.61 -15.44
N ASP A 111 6.55 3.76 -16.06
CA ASP A 111 6.14 2.93 -17.20
C ASP A 111 5.05 1.94 -16.79
N TRP A 112 5.20 1.30 -15.62
CA TRP A 112 4.15 0.43 -15.05
C TRP A 112 2.83 1.19 -14.92
N ARG A 113 2.86 2.39 -14.31
CA ARG A 113 1.67 3.23 -14.10
C ARG A 113 1.00 3.60 -15.43
N LYS A 114 1.77 4.05 -16.42
CA LYS A 114 1.24 4.42 -17.75
C LYS A 114 0.61 3.22 -18.45
N THR A 115 1.27 2.06 -18.39
CA THR A 115 0.76 0.82 -18.98
C THR A 115 -0.50 0.34 -18.26
N TYR A 116 -0.51 0.41 -16.93
CA TYR A 116 -1.66 0.05 -16.10
C TYR A 116 -2.85 0.95 -16.42
N GLU A 117 -2.65 2.27 -16.47
CA GLU A 117 -3.70 3.24 -16.77
C GLU A 117 -4.34 3.00 -18.15
N SER A 118 -3.53 2.68 -19.16
CA SER A 118 -4.02 2.31 -20.50
C SER A 118 -4.92 1.06 -20.45
N ARG A 119 -4.53 0.02 -19.71
CA ARG A 119 -5.32 -1.22 -19.58
C ARG A 119 -6.53 -1.04 -18.66
N LEU A 120 -6.41 -0.18 -17.65
CA LEU A 120 -7.50 0.16 -16.74
C LEU A 120 -8.67 0.76 -17.52
N GLY A 121 -8.43 1.58 -18.54
CA GLY A 121 -9.48 2.09 -19.42
C GLY A 121 -10.32 0.97 -20.05
N ILE A 122 -9.66 -0.06 -20.59
CA ILE A 122 -10.32 -1.23 -21.22
C ILE A 122 -11.09 -2.02 -20.16
N TRP A 123 -10.46 -2.29 -19.01
CA TRP A 123 -11.09 -2.99 -17.89
C TRP A 123 -12.35 -2.28 -17.42
N LEU A 124 -12.29 -0.96 -17.23
CA LEU A 124 -13.42 -0.16 -16.80
C LEU A 124 -14.57 -0.17 -17.81
N SER A 125 -14.27 -0.12 -19.11
CA SER A 125 -15.31 -0.26 -20.15
C SER A 125 -16.02 -1.62 -20.07
N ALA A 126 -15.27 -2.71 -19.91
CA ALA A 126 -15.85 -4.04 -19.76
C ALA A 126 -16.68 -4.17 -18.46
N MET A 127 -16.21 -3.56 -17.36
CA MET A 127 -16.96 -3.49 -16.09
C MET A 127 -18.27 -2.74 -16.25
N GLU A 128 -18.27 -1.59 -16.95
CA GLU A 128 -19.49 -0.80 -17.19
C GLU A 128 -20.51 -1.56 -18.04
N GLU A 129 -20.06 -2.27 -19.08
CA GLU A 129 -20.92 -3.16 -19.88
C GLU A 129 -21.52 -4.30 -19.04
N ALA A 130 -20.69 -4.94 -18.21
CA ALA A 130 -21.13 -6.00 -17.31
C ALA A 130 -22.16 -5.49 -16.30
N GLU A 131 -21.90 -4.36 -15.66
CA GLU A 131 -22.81 -3.70 -14.71
C GLU A 131 -24.15 -3.31 -15.37
N ALA A 132 -24.13 -2.84 -16.64
CA ALA A 132 -25.33 -2.48 -17.39
C ALA A 132 -26.15 -3.70 -17.84
N SER A 133 -25.50 -4.85 -18.07
CA SER A 133 -26.15 -6.10 -18.47
C SER A 133 -26.88 -6.82 -17.34
N MET A 134 -26.66 -6.41 -16.09
CA MET A 134 -27.24 -7.05 -14.92
C MET A 134 -28.64 -6.52 -14.61
N ASP A 135 -29.63 -7.41 -14.64
CA ASP A 135 -31.05 -7.11 -14.35
C ASP A 135 -31.30 -6.53 -12.94
N LYS A 136 -30.32 -6.70 -12.03
CA LYS A 136 -30.32 -6.11 -10.69
C LYS A 136 -28.94 -5.53 -10.41
N PRO A 137 -28.84 -4.32 -9.82
CA PRO A 137 -27.54 -3.76 -9.45
C PRO A 137 -26.81 -4.75 -8.53
N VAL A 138 -25.53 -5.02 -8.83
CA VAL A 138 -24.64 -5.85 -8.02
C VAL A 138 -24.59 -5.23 -6.63
N CYS A 139 -25.38 -5.84 -5.73
CA CYS A 139 -25.47 -5.51 -4.32
C CYS A 139 -25.96 -4.09 -4.03
N ASN A 140 -27.16 -3.97 -3.45
CA ASN A 140 -27.62 -2.81 -2.65
C ASN A 140 -26.72 -2.48 -1.43
N ILE A 141 -25.50 -3.03 -1.39
CA ILE A 141 -24.53 -3.00 -0.30
C ILE A 141 -23.31 -2.14 -0.70
N LEU A 142 -23.10 -1.87 -1.99
CA LEU A 142 -22.01 -1.00 -2.45
C LEU A 142 -22.55 0.43 -2.70
N PRO A 143 -21.74 1.47 -2.40
CA PRO A 143 -22.20 2.87 -2.45
C PRO A 143 -22.37 3.40 -3.88
N ALA A 144 -21.73 2.77 -4.86
CA ALA A 144 -21.80 3.09 -6.28
C ALA A 144 -21.41 1.86 -7.11
N PRO A 145 -21.57 1.87 -8.46
CA PRO A 145 -21.01 0.85 -9.33
C PRO A 145 -19.50 0.68 -9.12
N LEU A 146 -19.01 -0.55 -9.22
CA LEU A 146 -17.60 -0.88 -8.99
C LEU A 146 -16.70 -0.14 -9.98
N SER A 147 -17.09 -0.05 -11.26
CA SER A 147 -16.35 0.70 -12.27
C SER A 147 -16.07 2.14 -11.83
N ARG A 148 -17.08 2.81 -11.25
CA ARG A 148 -16.95 4.17 -10.71
C ARG A 148 -16.02 4.21 -9.49
N CYS A 149 -16.19 3.29 -8.54
CA CYS A 149 -15.33 3.22 -7.36
C CYS A 149 -13.86 2.95 -7.72
N MET A 150 -13.61 2.04 -8.67
CA MET A 150 -12.27 1.70 -9.16
C MET A 150 -11.61 2.91 -9.82
N ARG A 151 -12.34 3.61 -10.72
CA ARG A 151 -11.87 4.84 -11.36
C ARG A 151 -11.50 5.91 -10.34
N GLU A 152 -12.39 6.15 -9.38
CA GLU A 152 -12.16 7.11 -8.29
C GLU A 152 -10.93 6.72 -7.46
N SER A 153 -10.79 5.44 -7.10
CA SER A 153 -9.66 4.95 -6.30
C SER A 153 -8.31 5.19 -6.96
N TRP A 154 -8.24 5.05 -8.28
CA TRP A 154 -7.04 5.30 -9.07
C TRP A 154 -6.70 6.80 -9.10
N GLN A 155 -7.71 7.64 -9.30
CA GLN A 155 -7.57 9.09 -9.39
C GLN A 155 -7.17 9.70 -8.04
N THR A 156 -7.75 9.24 -6.94
CA THR A 156 -7.46 9.75 -5.58
C THR A 156 -6.19 9.16 -4.96
N GLY A 157 -5.67 8.06 -5.52
CA GLY A 157 -4.50 7.37 -4.98
C GLY A 157 -4.82 6.30 -3.93
N ARG A 158 -6.12 6.08 -3.62
CA ARG A 158 -6.56 5.03 -2.69
C ARG A 158 -6.06 3.64 -3.10
N PHE A 159 -6.02 3.34 -4.39
CA PHE A 159 -5.42 2.11 -4.90
C PHE A 159 -3.98 1.92 -4.41
N PHE A 160 -3.15 2.96 -4.50
CA PHE A 160 -1.74 2.90 -4.07
C PHE A 160 -1.59 2.80 -2.56
N LEU A 161 -2.47 3.46 -1.80
CA LEU A 161 -2.53 3.32 -0.34
C LEU A 161 -2.84 1.88 0.05
N SER A 162 -3.90 1.29 -0.52
CA SER A 162 -4.29 -0.11 -0.29
C SER A 162 -3.25 -1.11 -0.80
N TYR A 163 -2.52 -0.77 -1.86
CA TYR A 163 -1.42 -1.57 -2.39
C TYR A 163 -0.22 -1.57 -1.42
N ALA A 164 0.22 -0.38 -0.98
CA ALA A 164 1.34 -0.22 -0.05
C ALA A 164 1.03 -0.83 1.32
N ALA A 165 -0.19 -0.64 1.82
CA ALA A 165 -0.62 -1.18 3.11
C ALA A 165 -0.49 -2.72 3.16
N ARG A 166 -0.76 -3.43 2.05
CA ARG A 166 -0.66 -4.89 1.99
C ARG A 166 0.76 -5.41 1.75
N LYS A 167 1.71 -4.57 1.32
CA LYS A 167 3.06 -5.00 0.94
C LYS A 167 4.15 -4.17 1.64
N SER A 168 4.64 -4.67 2.77
CA SER A 168 5.62 -3.96 3.61
C SER A 168 6.94 -3.66 2.91
N TRP A 169 7.44 -4.57 2.06
CA TRP A 169 8.78 -4.45 1.47
C TRP A 169 8.88 -3.47 0.28
N VAL A 170 7.75 -3.02 -0.27
CA VAL A 170 7.68 -2.02 -1.36
C VAL A 170 6.99 -0.73 -0.93
N PHE A 171 6.71 -0.60 0.37
CA PHE A 171 5.98 0.53 0.91
C PHE A 171 6.65 1.87 0.54
N ASP A 172 7.97 2.00 0.75
CA ASP A 172 8.74 3.21 0.46
C ASP A 172 8.67 3.57 -1.04
N ALA A 173 8.88 2.57 -1.91
CA ALA A 173 8.82 2.78 -3.35
C ALA A 173 7.44 3.29 -3.80
N ILE A 174 6.35 2.65 -3.35
CA ILE A 174 4.99 3.05 -3.70
C ILE A 174 4.64 4.42 -3.08
N TYR A 175 5.05 4.65 -1.83
CA TYR A 175 4.83 5.91 -1.12
C TYR A 175 5.45 7.08 -1.87
N TRP A 176 6.75 7.03 -2.14
CA TRP A 176 7.46 8.12 -2.80
C TRP A 176 7.00 8.36 -4.24
N ASN A 177 6.67 7.29 -4.98
CA ASN A 177 6.28 7.44 -6.39
C ASN A 177 4.83 7.89 -6.57
N PHE A 178 3.91 7.48 -5.68
CA PHE A 178 2.48 7.63 -5.96
C PHE A 178 1.65 8.32 -4.87
N LEU A 179 2.17 8.45 -3.64
CA LEU A 179 1.43 8.99 -2.50
C LEU A 179 2.00 10.30 -1.96
N ASP A 180 3.33 10.45 -1.88
CA ASP A 180 4.02 11.61 -1.29
C ASP A 180 3.48 12.95 -1.83
N GLU A 181 3.56 13.21 -3.14
CA GLU A 181 3.12 14.49 -3.72
C GLU A 181 1.61 14.73 -3.57
N ARG A 182 0.82 13.66 -3.39
CA ARG A 182 -0.63 13.81 -3.17
C ARG A 182 -0.95 14.32 -1.78
N PHE A 183 -0.13 13.94 -0.79
CA PHE A 183 -0.32 14.35 0.60
C PHE A 183 0.41 15.67 0.91
N PHE A 184 1.58 15.89 0.31
CA PHE A 184 2.49 16.97 0.69
C PHE A 184 2.80 17.98 -0.43
N GLY A 185 2.21 17.78 -1.62
CA GLY A 185 2.38 18.64 -2.78
C GLY A 185 3.62 18.33 -3.61
N ASP A 186 3.71 18.99 -4.77
CA ASP A 186 4.75 18.76 -5.78
C ASP A 186 6.16 18.90 -5.19
N ARG A 187 7.07 17.99 -5.59
CA ARG A 187 8.52 18.11 -5.34
C ARG A 187 9.25 18.47 -6.62
N ASP A 188 10.53 18.83 -6.49
CA ASP A 188 11.39 18.98 -7.66
C ASP A 188 11.57 17.60 -8.34
N PRO A 189 11.21 17.45 -9.64
CA PRO A 189 11.33 16.19 -10.36
C PRO A 189 12.78 15.73 -10.55
N GLY A 190 13.77 16.60 -10.33
CA GLY A 190 15.19 16.27 -10.40
C GLY A 190 15.76 15.60 -9.15
N VAL A 191 14.97 15.46 -8.07
CA VAL A 191 15.42 14.86 -6.82
C VAL A 191 15.67 13.36 -7.01
N VAL A 192 16.88 12.92 -6.69
CA VAL A 192 17.26 11.51 -6.72
C VAL A 192 16.65 10.76 -5.53
N LYS A 193 16.50 9.43 -5.66
CA LYS A 193 15.85 8.59 -4.65
C LYS A 193 16.37 8.84 -3.22
N ASP A 194 17.69 8.90 -3.04
CA ASP A 194 18.31 9.05 -1.72
C ASP A 194 18.04 10.43 -1.07
N ASP A 195 17.62 11.43 -1.86
CA ASP A 195 17.36 12.80 -1.40
C ASP A 195 15.86 13.09 -1.17
N LEU A 196 14.97 12.12 -1.40
CA LEU A 196 13.52 12.33 -1.30
C LEU A 196 13.08 12.80 0.09
N TRP A 197 13.57 12.17 1.16
CA TRP A 197 13.28 12.58 2.54
C TRP A 197 13.65 14.04 2.84
N LYS A 198 14.69 14.59 2.18
CA LYS A 198 15.12 15.98 2.37
C LYS A 198 14.09 16.98 1.89
N THR A 199 13.24 16.59 0.93
CA THR A 199 12.14 17.44 0.43
C THR A 199 11.00 17.59 1.42
N ARG A 200 10.95 16.73 2.45
CA ARG A 200 9.88 16.68 3.46
C ARG A 200 10.37 16.84 4.89
N ILE A 201 11.69 16.96 5.10
CA ILE A 201 12.28 17.15 6.43
C ILE A 201 11.65 18.33 7.17
N ASP A 202 11.21 19.36 6.43
CA ASP A 202 10.62 20.55 7.00
C ASP A 202 9.20 20.40 7.55
N LEU A 203 8.56 19.27 7.27
CA LEU A 203 7.28 18.89 7.86
C LEU A 203 7.43 18.27 9.26
N LEU A 204 8.63 17.82 9.61
CA LEU A 204 8.92 17.22 10.91
C LEU A 204 9.26 18.29 11.96
N SER A 205 8.69 18.12 13.16
CA SER A 205 9.07 18.81 14.39
C SER A 205 10.54 18.54 14.77
N ALA A 206 11.08 19.35 15.67
CA ALA A 206 12.47 19.16 16.13
C ALA A 206 12.64 17.81 16.85
N GLU A 207 11.61 17.40 17.60
CA GLU A 207 11.52 16.12 18.30
C GLU A 207 11.49 14.94 17.31
N GLU A 208 10.64 15.01 16.28
CA GLU A 208 10.57 13.98 15.23
C GLU A 208 11.87 13.84 14.44
N ARG A 209 12.51 14.97 14.09
CA ARG A 209 13.83 14.94 13.43
C ARG A 209 14.88 14.28 14.34
N ALA A 210 14.89 14.62 15.63
CA ALA A 210 15.84 14.02 16.57
C ALA A 210 15.61 12.51 16.76
N ALA A 211 14.34 12.09 16.85
CA ALA A 211 13.97 10.67 16.94
C ALA A 211 14.39 9.90 15.68
N MET A 212 14.12 10.44 14.49
CA MET A 212 14.56 9.88 13.21
C MET A 212 16.07 9.72 13.15
N GLU A 213 16.86 10.75 13.51
CA GLU A 213 18.32 10.67 13.47
C GLU A 213 18.88 9.64 14.47
N SER A 214 18.34 9.58 15.69
CA SER A 214 18.69 8.55 16.68
C SER A 214 18.40 7.14 16.16
N PHE A 215 17.25 6.98 15.50
CA PHE A 215 16.85 5.72 14.88
C PHE A 215 17.80 5.29 13.75
N VAL A 216 18.14 6.21 12.84
CA VAL A 216 19.07 5.96 11.73
C VAL A 216 20.44 5.54 12.24
N GLN A 217 20.99 6.24 13.25
CA GLN A 217 22.27 5.88 13.86
C GLN A 217 22.24 4.48 14.46
N SER A 218 21.14 4.13 15.15
CA SER A 218 20.94 2.80 15.72
C SER A 218 20.88 1.74 14.62
N LYS A 219 20.14 1.99 13.53
CA LYS A 219 20.04 1.06 12.39
C LYS A 219 21.37 0.86 11.67
N MET A 220 22.16 1.91 11.50
CA MET A 220 23.51 1.78 10.93
C MET A 220 24.44 0.96 11.84
N ALA A 221 24.31 1.07 13.16
CA ALA A 221 25.06 0.23 14.08
C ALA A 221 24.61 -1.25 13.98
N GLU A 222 23.30 -1.50 13.97
CA GLU A 222 22.71 -2.85 13.80
C GLU A 222 23.16 -3.50 12.49
N SER A 223 23.20 -2.75 11.39
CA SER A 223 23.60 -3.28 10.07
C SER A 223 25.02 -3.87 10.04
N LYS A 224 25.89 -3.46 10.98
CA LYS A 224 27.25 -4.01 11.13
C LYS A 224 27.27 -5.38 11.81
N GLU A 225 26.24 -5.69 12.59
CA GLU A 225 26.12 -6.91 13.37
C GLU A 225 25.05 -7.83 12.78
N ARG A 226 25.46 -8.84 12.00
CA ARG A 226 24.52 -9.79 11.40
C ARG A 226 24.04 -10.84 12.41
N ARG A 227 23.04 -10.51 13.23
CA ARG A 227 22.51 -11.39 14.28
C ARG A 227 20.99 -11.46 14.34
N ILE A 228 20.48 -12.53 14.91
CA ILE A 228 19.07 -12.63 15.31
C ILE A 228 18.94 -12.03 16.70
N VAL A 229 17.96 -11.15 16.88
CA VAL A 229 17.69 -10.49 18.15
C VAL A 229 16.32 -10.92 18.64
N GLU A 230 16.28 -11.47 19.85
CA GLU A 230 15.04 -11.74 20.56
C GLU A 230 14.73 -10.53 21.45
N TRP A 231 13.54 -9.99 21.31
CA TRP A 231 13.10 -8.83 22.09
C TRP A 231 12.11 -9.27 23.16
N GLY A 232 12.39 -8.91 24.42
CA GLY A 232 11.41 -9.06 25.50
C GLY A 232 10.24 -8.08 25.31
N GLU A 233 9.03 -8.44 25.77
CA GLU A 233 7.82 -7.64 25.56
C GLU A 233 7.97 -6.16 26.00
N ILE A 234 8.61 -5.93 27.16
CA ILE A 234 8.82 -4.59 27.71
C ILE A 234 9.79 -3.78 26.84
N GLU A 235 10.88 -4.42 26.38
CA GLU A 235 11.89 -3.78 25.55
C GLU A 235 11.35 -3.47 24.15
N ALA A 236 10.58 -4.40 23.57
CA ALA A 236 9.89 -4.18 22.30
C ALA A 236 8.94 -2.99 22.38
N LYS A 237 8.07 -2.93 23.40
CA LYS A 237 7.13 -1.80 23.59
C LYS A 237 7.86 -0.47 23.73
N LYS A 238 8.94 -0.43 24.53
CA LYS A 238 9.76 0.78 24.69
C LYS A 238 10.36 1.23 23.36
N ARG A 239 10.98 0.31 22.63
CA ARG A 239 11.63 0.60 21.35
C ARG A 239 10.64 1.02 20.27
N PHE A 240 9.44 0.47 20.28
CA PHE A 240 8.36 0.86 19.37
C PHE A 240 7.91 2.31 19.61
N ALA A 241 7.74 2.70 20.88
CA ALA A 241 7.32 4.05 21.27
C ALA A 241 8.37 5.14 20.95
N GLU A 242 9.67 4.79 20.90
CA GLU A 242 10.75 5.74 20.59
C GLU A 242 10.64 6.36 19.18
N LEU A 243 9.98 5.68 18.23
CA LEU A 243 9.79 6.20 16.86
C LEU A 243 8.42 6.81 16.61
N LEU A 244 7.39 6.40 17.37
CA LEU A 244 6.02 6.88 17.17
C LEU A 244 5.69 8.21 17.86
N LEU A 245 6.54 8.67 18.80
CA LEU A 245 6.38 9.96 19.49
C LEU A 245 4.93 10.25 19.91
N ASP A 246 4.32 9.29 20.64
CA ASP A 246 3.05 9.48 21.32
C ASP A 246 3.18 10.38 22.57
#